data_AF-P25140-F1
#
_entry.id   AF-P25140-F1
#
_cell.length_a   1.000
_cell.length_b   1.000
_cell.length_c   1.000
_cell.angle_alpha   90.00
_cell.angle_beta   90.00
_cell.angle_gamma   90.00
#
_symmetry.space_group_name_H-M   'P 1'
#
loop_
_entity.id
_entity.type
_entity.pdbx_description
1 polymer ?
#
loop_
_entity_poly.entity_id
_entity_poly.type
_entity_poly.pdbx_seq_one_letter_code
_entity_poly.pdbx_strand_id
1 'polypeptide(L)'
;MSRLPVLLLLHLLVSPGLQAPMTQTTSLKTSWAKCSNMIDEIITHLNQPPLPSPDFNNLNEEDQTILVEKNLRRSNLEAFSKAVKSLQNASAIESILKNLPPCLPMATAAPTRPPIRITNGDRNDFRRKLKFYLKTLENEQAQ
;
A
#
# COMPACT_ATOMS: atom_id res chain seq x y z
N MET A 1 -0.70 -33.57 -58.79
CA MET A 1 -0.34 -33.94 -57.41
C MET A 1 -0.37 -32.67 -56.58
N SER A 2 -1.42 -32.49 -55.78
CA SER A 2 -1.72 -31.28 -55.04
C SER A 2 -1.20 -31.40 -53.60
N ARG A 3 -0.25 -30.55 -53.23
CA ARG A 3 0.21 -30.27 -51.86
C ARG A 3 0.25 -28.74 -51.76
N LEU A 4 -0.18 -28.08 -50.72
CA LEU A 4 -0.83 -28.44 -49.47
C LEU A 4 -1.43 -27.10 -48.99
N PRO A 5 -2.66 -27.07 -48.49
CA PRO A 5 -3.26 -25.87 -47.96
C PRO A 5 -2.73 -25.65 -46.53
N VAL A 6 -1.73 -24.78 -46.38
CA VAL A 6 -1.21 -24.44 -45.03
C VAL A 6 -1.28 -22.94 -44.75
N LEU A 7 -1.28 -22.10 -45.79
CA LEU A 7 -1.36 -20.64 -45.64
C LEU A 7 -2.76 -20.11 -45.28
N LEU A 8 -3.81 -20.90 -45.48
CA LEU A 8 -5.19 -20.51 -45.13
C LEU A 8 -5.58 -20.80 -43.67
N LEU A 9 -4.80 -21.59 -42.92
CA LEU A 9 -5.11 -21.88 -41.51
C LEU A 9 -4.54 -20.85 -40.52
N LEU A 10 -3.57 -20.02 -40.94
CA LEU A 10 -2.91 -19.04 -40.05
C LEU A 10 -3.72 -17.76 -39.81
N HIS A 11 -4.77 -17.50 -40.59
CA HIS A 11 -5.60 -16.30 -40.45
C HIS A 11 -6.74 -16.42 -39.41
N LEU A 12 -6.95 -17.62 -38.85
CA LEU A 12 -8.03 -17.88 -37.87
C LEU A 12 -7.60 -17.70 -36.39
N LEU A 13 -6.34 -17.35 -36.14
CA LEU A 13 -5.82 -17.13 -34.77
C LEU A 13 -5.88 -15.67 -34.31
N VAL A 14 -6.44 -14.75 -35.11
CA VAL A 14 -6.77 -13.39 -34.67
C VAL A 14 -8.14 -13.43 -33.98
N SER A 15 -8.18 -14.08 -32.81
CA SER A 15 -9.29 -13.90 -31.88
C SER A 15 -9.20 -12.47 -31.34
N PRO A 16 -10.21 -11.61 -31.52
CA PRO A 16 -10.23 -10.29 -30.91
C PRO A 16 -10.30 -10.52 -29.40
N GLY A 17 -9.14 -10.42 -28.74
CA GLY A 17 -9.04 -10.48 -27.29
C GLY A 17 -9.99 -9.43 -26.72
N LEU A 18 -11.02 -9.92 -26.03
CA LEU A 18 -12.01 -9.12 -25.32
C LEU A 18 -11.30 -7.98 -24.59
N GLN A 19 -11.43 -6.76 -25.11
CA GLN A 19 -11.26 -5.58 -24.30
C GLN A 19 -12.39 -5.62 -23.28
N ALA A 20 -12.10 -6.18 -22.10
CA ALA A 20 -12.95 -5.98 -20.94
C ALA A 20 -13.14 -4.46 -20.79
N PRO A 21 -14.38 -3.98 -20.63
CA PRO A 21 -14.60 -2.57 -20.41
C PRO A 21 -13.79 -2.20 -19.18
N MET A 22 -12.93 -1.18 -19.29
CA MET A 22 -12.38 -0.53 -18.11
C MET A 22 -13.58 -0.08 -17.30
N THR A 23 -13.93 -0.86 -16.27
CA THR A 23 -14.74 -0.37 -15.17
C THR A 23 -13.96 0.78 -14.58
N GLN A 24 -14.28 2.00 -15.02
CA GLN A 24 -14.19 3.16 -14.16
C GLN A 24 -15.05 2.83 -12.94
N THR A 25 -14.47 2.10 -11.98
CA THR A 25 -14.86 2.30 -10.60
C THR A 25 -14.61 3.77 -10.37
N THR A 26 -15.68 4.56 -10.46
CA THR A 26 -15.78 5.84 -9.78
C THR A 26 -15.20 5.58 -8.41
N SER A 27 -13.95 6.02 -8.21
CA SER A 27 -13.34 6.03 -6.90
C SER A 27 -14.28 6.90 -6.10
N LEU A 28 -15.17 6.25 -5.33
CA LEU A 28 -15.95 6.89 -4.29
C LEU A 28 -14.90 7.61 -3.48
N LYS A 29 -14.77 8.92 -3.71
CA LYS A 29 -13.78 9.75 -3.03
C LYS A 29 -13.99 9.46 -1.56
N THR A 30 -13.08 8.67 -0.99
CA THR A 30 -13.16 8.32 0.42
C THR A 30 -12.97 9.65 1.11
N SER A 31 -13.97 10.07 1.88
CA SER A 31 -13.87 11.34 2.58
C SER A 31 -12.63 11.31 3.47
N TRP A 32 -11.92 12.43 3.57
CA TRP A 32 -10.79 12.50 4.47
C TRP A 32 -11.18 12.12 5.90
N ALA A 33 -12.40 12.46 6.34
CA ALA A 33 -12.95 12.00 7.61
C ALA A 33 -12.93 10.46 7.76
N LYS A 34 -13.29 9.71 6.73
CA LYS A 34 -13.20 8.23 6.75
C LYS A 34 -11.75 7.75 6.77
N CYS A 35 -10.85 8.42 6.06
CA CYS A 35 -9.42 8.12 6.09
C CYS A 35 -8.81 8.37 7.46
N SER A 36 -9.09 9.53 8.06
CA SER A 36 -8.67 9.92 9.40
C SER A 36 -9.14 8.91 10.44
N ASN A 37 -10.42 8.50 10.40
CA ASN A 37 -10.93 7.45 11.31
C ASN A 37 -10.17 6.13 11.18
N MET A 38 -9.85 5.68 9.96
CA MET A 38 -9.05 4.46 9.74
C MET A 38 -7.62 4.62 10.26
N ILE A 39 -7.01 5.79 10.07
CA ILE A 39 -5.68 6.10 10.61
C ILE A 39 -5.72 6.05 12.14
N ASP A 40 -6.67 6.72 12.78
CA ASP A 40 -6.85 6.76 14.23
C ASP A 40 -7.08 5.36 14.83
N GLU A 41 -7.85 4.52 14.15
CA GLU A 41 -8.08 3.13 14.56
C GLU A 41 -6.78 2.32 14.53
N ILE A 42 -5.97 2.43 13.47
CA ILE A 42 -4.65 1.78 13.43
C ILE A 42 -3.76 2.30 14.55
N ILE A 43 -3.68 3.63 14.74
CA ILE A 43 -2.84 4.24 15.78
C ILE A 43 -3.25 3.75 17.18
N THR A 44 -4.55 3.60 17.42
CA THR A 44 -5.08 3.02 18.67
C THR A 44 -4.57 1.60 18.87
N HIS A 45 -4.69 0.73 17.86
CA HIS A 45 -4.16 -0.64 17.92
C HIS A 45 -2.64 -0.69 18.10
N LEU A 46 -1.90 0.21 17.45
CA LEU A 46 -0.45 0.31 17.62
C LEU A 46 -0.07 0.70 19.04
N ASN A 47 -0.86 1.50 19.74
CA ASN A 47 -0.58 1.94 21.10
C ASN A 47 -1.09 0.96 22.19
N GLN A 48 -1.73 -0.15 21.82
CA GLN A 48 -2.22 -1.14 22.79
C GLN A 48 -1.07 -1.80 23.58
N PRO A 49 -1.26 -2.03 24.89
CA PRO A 49 -0.36 -2.85 25.72
C PRO A 49 -0.14 -4.26 25.14
N PRO A 50 0.94 -4.98 25.53
CA PRO A 50 1.85 -4.71 26.65
C PRO A 50 3.07 -3.83 26.29
N LEU A 51 3.26 -3.52 25.01
CA LEU A 51 4.42 -2.75 24.58
C LEU A 51 4.19 -1.26 24.84
N PRO A 52 5.22 -0.50 25.25
CA PRO A 52 5.11 0.95 25.37
C PRO A 52 4.70 1.57 24.03
N SER A 53 4.04 2.72 24.09
CA SER A 53 3.73 3.52 22.89
C SER A 53 5.02 3.73 22.09
N PRO A 54 5.04 3.41 20.78
CA PRO A 54 6.24 3.52 20.00
C PRO A 54 6.64 4.99 19.88
N ASP A 55 7.89 5.29 20.24
CA ASP A 55 8.53 6.56 19.92
C ASP A 55 8.94 6.54 18.44
N PHE A 56 8.15 7.23 17.63
CA PHE A 56 8.36 7.31 16.19
C PHE A 56 9.40 8.39 15.82
N ASN A 57 9.80 9.25 16.76
CA ASN A 57 10.86 10.24 16.52
C ASN A 57 12.25 9.60 16.49
N ASN A 58 12.38 8.37 16.98
CA ASN A 58 13.64 7.61 16.98
C ASN A 58 13.81 6.72 15.73
N LEU A 59 13.34 7.17 14.57
CA LEU A 59 13.66 6.54 13.28
C LEU A 59 14.95 7.13 12.72
N ASN A 60 15.77 6.31 12.06
CA ASN A 60 16.93 6.82 11.33
C ASN A 60 16.48 7.70 10.14
N GLU A 61 17.36 8.59 9.71
CA GLU A 61 17.06 9.57 8.66
C GLU A 61 16.64 8.92 7.34
N GLU A 62 17.28 7.83 6.93
CA GLU A 62 16.93 7.10 5.69
C GLU A 62 15.48 6.61 5.74
N ASP A 63 15.07 5.94 6.81
CA ASP A 63 13.70 5.46 7.00
C ASP A 63 12.70 6.62 6.98
N GLN A 64 13.03 7.76 7.61
CA GLN A 64 12.17 8.94 7.58
C GLN A 64 11.99 9.45 6.14
N THR A 65 13.08 9.62 5.39
CA THR A 65 13.03 10.12 4.01
C THR A 65 12.24 9.18 3.09
N ILE A 66 12.35 7.85 3.27
CA ILE A 66 11.59 6.85 2.51
C ILE A 66 10.09 6.96 2.83
N LEU A 67 9.73 7.16 4.10
CA LEU A 67 8.33 7.13 4.54
C LEU A 67 7.55 8.40 4.18
N VAL A 68 8.22 9.55 4.07
CA VAL A 68 7.60 10.82 3.61
C VAL A 68 7.51 10.93 2.09
N GLU A 69 8.29 10.16 1.34
CA GLU A 69 8.34 10.29 -0.12
C GLU A 69 7.00 9.94 -0.78
N LYS A 70 6.40 10.94 -1.44
CA LYS A 70 5.07 10.83 -2.08
C LYS A 70 4.98 9.67 -3.07
N ASN A 71 6.01 9.46 -3.88
CA ASN A 71 6.02 8.39 -4.89
C ASN A 71 6.18 6.98 -4.27
N LEU A 72 6.62 6.89 -3.02
CA LEU A 72 6.74 5.62 -2.29
C LEU A 72 5.53 5.28 -1.42
N ARG A 73 4.50 6.15 -1.33
CA ARG A 73 3.36 5.93 -0.42
C ARG A 73 2.69 4.57 -0.62
N ARG A 74 2.40 4.20 -1.87
CA ARG A 74 1.75 2.91 -2.19
C ARG A 74 2.68 1.73 -1.92
N SER A 75 3.93 1.79 -2.37
CA SER A 75 4.92 0.74 -2.13
C SER A 75 5.22 0.53 -0.64
N ASN A 76 5.22 1.60 0.16
CA ASN A 76 5.35 1.54 1.62
C ASN A 76 4.12 0.86 2.26
N LEU A 77 2.90 1.20 1.83
CA LEU A 77 1.68 0.52 2.30
C LEU A 77 1.69 -0.98 1.98
N GLU A 78 2.19 -1.36 0.80
CA GLU A 78 2.37 -2.77 0.42
C GLU A 78 3.40 -3.48 1.31
N ALA A 79 4.50 -2.82 1.66
CA ALA A 79 5.48 -3.34 2.61
C ALA A 79 4.86 -3.60 3.99
N PHE A 80 4.06 -2.67 4.52
CA PHE A 80 3.31 -2.87 5.77
C PHE A 80 2.30 -4.01 5.65
N SER A 81 1.57 -4.08 4.54
CA SER A 81 0.58 -5.14 4.28
C SER A 81 1.21 -6.52 4.16
N LYS A 82 2.48 -6.61 3.76
CA LYS A 82 3.26 -7.85 3.76
C LYS A 82 3.75 -8.18 5.17
N ALA A 83 4.31 -7.20 5.89
CA ALA A 83 4.90 -7.40 7.22
C ALA A 83 3.85 -7.76 8.28
N VAL A 84 2.66 -7.17 8.23
CA VAL A 84 1.58 -7.41 9.22
C VAL A 84 1.19 -8.89 9.32
N LYS A 85 1.33 -9.67 8.24
CA LYS A 85 1.01 -11.10 8.19
C LYS A 85 1.92 -11.95 9.09
N SER A 86 3.09 -11.43 9.46
CA SER A 86 4.03 -12.10 10.38
C SER A 86 3.75 -11.77 11.86
N LEU A 87 2.81 -10.87 12.15
CA LEU A 87 2.51 -10.40 13.49
C LEU A 87 1.33 -11.15 14.09
N GLN A 88 1.44 -11.53 15.36
CA GLN A 88 0.33 -12.09 16.13
C GLN A 88 -0.68 -10.99 16.50
N ASN A 89 -1.96 -11.34 16.52
CA ASN A 89 -3.07 -10.46 16.93
C ASN A 89 -3.17 -9.15 16.13
N ALA A 90 -2.79 -9.18 14.85
CA ALA A 90 -2.75 -8.00 13.97
C ALA A 90 -3.86 -7.97 12.91
N SER A 91 -4.90 -8.81 13.04
CA SER A 91 -5.98 -8.94 12.05
C SER A 91 -6.77 -7.64 11.82
N ALA A 92 -7.01 -6.86 12.88
CA ALA A 92 -7.66 -5.55 12.76
C ALA A 92 -6.81 -4.58 11.91
N ILE A 93 -5.51 -4.47 12.24
CA ILE A 93 -4.57 -3.65 11.46
C ILE A 93 -4.51 -4.12 10.01
N GLU A 94 -4.38 -5.44 9.77
CA GLU A 94 -4.36 -6.00 8.42
C GLU A 94 -5.62 -5.63 7.62
N SER A 95 -6.80 -5.71 8.24
CA SER A 95 -8.07 -5.35 7.60
C SER A 95 -8.11 -3.87 7.21
N ILE A 96 -7.66 -2.98 8.10
CA ILE A 96 -7.68 -1.54 7.82
C ILE A 96 -6.64 -1.17 6.75
N LEU A 97 -5.44 -1.75 6.79
CA LEU A 97 -4.40 -1.53 5.76
C LEU A 97 -4.90 -1.83 4.34
N LYS A 98 -5.73 -2.87 4.16
CA LYS A 98 -6.37 -3.20 2.87
C LYS A 98 -7.31 -2.11 2.35
N ASN A 99 -7.87 -1.30 3.25
CA ASN A 99 -8.83 -0.24 2.94
C ASN A 99 -8.20 1.16 2.87
N LEU A 100 -6.91 1.31 3.21
CA LEU A 100 -6.17 2.57 3.08
C LEU A 100 -5.78 3.02 1.66
N PRO A 101 -5.71 2.18 0.59
CA PRO A 101 -5.24 2.66 -0.71
C PRO A 101 -5.98 3.90 -1.28
N PRO A 102 -7.31 4.06 -1.11
CA PRO A 102 -8.03 5.27 -1.53
C PRO A 102 -7.66 6.55 -0.76
N CYS A 103 -7.00 6.42 0.40
CA CYS A 103 -6.56 7.52 1.25
C CYS A 103 -5.15 8.03 0.91
N LEU A 104 -4.44 7.35 -0.01
CA LEU A 104 -3.10 7.73 -0.39
C LEU A 104 -3.14 8.83 -1.47
N PRO A 105 -2.21 9.80 -1.43
CA PRO A 105 -2.04 10.74 -2.52
C PRO A 105 -1.62 9.98 -3.80
N MET A 106 -1.99 10.54 -4.95
CA MET A 106 -1.53 10.00 -6.23
C MET A 106 -0.03 10.27 -6.40
N ALA A 107 0.73 9.22 -6.75
CA ALA A 107 2.13 9.36 -7.14
C ALA A 107 2.24 10.17 -8.45
N THR A 108 3.26 11.01 -8.56
CA THR A 108 3.50 11.84 -9.76
C THR A 108 4.56 11.25 -10.68
N ALA A 109 5.37 10.32 -10.16
CA ALA A 109 6.39 9.60 -10.92
C ALA A 109 6.57 8.18 -10.36
N ALA A 110 7.27 7.34 -11.12
CA ALA A 110 7.69 6.03 -10.65
C ALA A 110 8.69 6.16 -9.47
N PRO A 111 8.67 5.24 -8.50
CA PRO A 111 9.69 5.17 -7.46
C PRO A 111 11.12 5.05 -8.02
N THR A 112 12.06 5.80 -7.47
CA THR A 112 13.48 5.73 -7.86
C THR A 112 14.35 4.92 -6.88
N ARG A 113 13.78 4.53 -5.72
CA ARG A 113 14.42 3.69 -4.71
C ARG A 113 13.45 2.66 -4.12
N PRO A 114 13.94 1.62 -3.43
CA PRO A 114 13.07 0.63 -2.79
C PRO A 114 12.17 1.23 -1.69
N PRO A 115 11.02 0.62 -1.40
CA PRO A 115 10.19 1.01 -0.27
C PRO A 115 10.83 0.67 1.08
N ILE A 116 10.18 1.11 2.16
CA ILE A 116 10.57 0.84 3.53
C ILE A 116 10.78 -0.68 3.76
N ARG A 117 11.87 -1.01 4.45
CA ARG A 117 12.11 -2.36 4.94
C ARG A 117 11.59 -2.49 6.36
N ILE A 118 10.85 -3.55 6.64
CA ILE A 118 10.35 -3.87 7.98
C ILE A 118 11.00 -5.18 8.40
N THR A 119 11.65 -5.18 9.57
CA THR A 119 12.31 -6.37 10.11
C THR A 119 11.26 -7.44 10.41
N ASN A 120 11.42 -8.63 9.82
CA ASN A 120 10.44 -9.71 9.94
C ASN A 120 10.27 -10.12 11.41
N GLY A 121 9.02 -10.19 11.89
CA GLY A 121 8.69 -10.51 13.27
C GLY A 121 8.99 -9.41 14.31
N ASP A 122 9.68 -8.33 13.93
CA ASP A 122 9.93 -7.21 14.84
C ASP A 122 8.69 -6.30 14.92
N ARG A 123 7.85 -6.60 15.92
CA ARG A 123 6.65 -5.83 16.20
C ARG A 123 6.96 -4.36 16.52
N ASN A 124 8.10 -4.03 17.11
CA ASN A 124 8.45 -2.64 17.45
C ASN A 124 8.91 -1.86 16.23
N ASP A 125 9.70 -2.47 15.34
CA ASP A 125 10.07 -1.88 14.05
C ASP A 125 8.83 -1.56 13.21
N PHE A 126 7.93 -2.55 13.07
CA PHE A 126 6.65 -2.35 12.40
C PHE A 126 5.85 -1.19 13.01
N ARG A 127 5.70 -1.17 14.34
CA ARG A 127 4.90 -0.14 15.05
C ARG A 127 5.47 1.26 14.86
N ARG A 128 6.78 1.46 15.02
CA ARG A 128 7.42 2.78 14.87
C ARG A 128 7.27 3.31 13.44
N LYS A 129 7.62 2.48 12.44
CA LYS A 129 7.57 2.86 11.03
C LYS A 129 6.14 3.12 10.55
N LEU A 130 5.18 2.26 10.93
CA LEU A 130 3.78 2.47 10.53
C LEU A 130 3.18 3.71 11.17
N LYS A 131 3.46 3.97 12.45
CA LYS A 131 2.98 5.18 13.13
C LYS A 131 3.51 6.44 12.46
N PHE A 132 4.80 6.50 12.14
CA PHE A 132 5.40 7.61 11.41
C PHE A 132 4.76 7.79 10.03
N TYR A 133 4.65 6.71 9.27
CA TYR A 133 4.00 6.71 7.95
C TYR A 133 2.59 7.31 7.99
N LEU A 134 1.74 6.86 8.91
CA LEU A 134 0.37 7.35 9.03
C LEU A 134 0.30 8.82 9.44
N LYS A 135 1.14 9.27 10.38
CA LYS A 135 1.20 10.69 10.78
C LYS A 135 1.61 11.60 9.63
N THR A 136 2.52 11.14 8.77
CA THR A 136 2.91 11.92 7.60
C THR A 136 1.80 11.99 6.53
N LEU A 137 0.91 10.99 6.44
CA LEU A 137 -0.29 11.08 5.60
C LEU A 137 -1.30 12.10 6.14
N GLU A 138 -1.49 12.16 7.46
CA GLU A 138 -2.37 13.15 8.09
C GLU A 138 -1.86 14.58 7.87
N ASN A 139 -0.56 14.81 8.04
CA ASN A 139 0.05 16.13 7.87
C ASN A 139 -0.07 16.66 6.44
N GLU A 140 0.04 15.80 5.43
CA GLU A 140 -0.10 16.19 4.01
C GLU A 140 -1.53 16.62 3.64
N GLN A 141 -2.55 16.25 4.42
CA GLN A 141 -3.94 16.66 4.18
C GLN A 141 -4.33 17.92 4.96
N ALA A 142 -3.51 18.32 5.95
CA ALA A 142 -3.68 19.56 6.69
C ALA A 142 -3.00 20.77 6.00
N GLN A 143 -2.26 20.54 4.92
CA GLN A 143 -1.56 21.56 4.10
C GLN A 143 -2.30 21.82 2.79
#